data_AF-A0A150A7X9-F1
#
_entry.id   AF-A0A150A7X9-F1
#
_cell.length_a   1.000
_cell.length_b   1.000
_cell.length_c   1.000
_cell.angle_alpha   90.00
_cell.angle_beta   90.00
_cell.angle_gamma   90.00
#
_symmetry.space_group_name_H-M   'P 1'
#
loop_
_entity.id
_entity.type
_entity.pdbx_description
1 polymer ?
#
loop_
_entity_poly.entity_id
_entity_poly.type
_entity_poly.pdbx_seq_one_letter_code
_entity_poly.pdbx_strand_id
1 'polypeptide(L)'
;MITVYGYVPAWGIPDISPYVTKVVNYLKFTGVEFEHKTQDLATLDEDSPHGKLPYIVDSDGTKVGDSNTIIAYLKDKYGDKLDADLSKQELALALAFNRLIEEHLYWSGIIQPRWREDSGWETYIPYIVQGAEVTPEMREGLDGFRGRILTEFDGQGMGRRSAEVVVEFFRADIDALSDFLADKDFFLGDKLHSIDASVYSTLRHIADQPQQWLGSGYVQSKANLVDYMDRIRKQYDI
;
A
#
# COMPACT_ATOMS: atom_id res chain seq x y z
N MET A 1 24.12 -0.26 -2.89
CA MET A 1 22.76 -0.49 -3.42
C MET A 1 21.83 -0.69 -2.24
N ILE A 2 20.62 -0.14 -2.28
CA ILE A 2 19.62 -0.29 -1.22
C ILE A 2 18.97 -1.67 -1.34
N THR A 3 18.70 -2.34 -0.21
CA THR A 3 17.87 -3.55 -0.19
C THR A 3 16.54 -3.23 0.48
N VAL A 4 15.43 -3.45 -0.21
CA VAL A 4 14.06 -3.34 0.31
C VAL A 4 13.60 -4.74 0.73
N TYR A 5 13.05 -4.85 1.93
CA TYR A 5 12.47 -6.09 2.44
C TYR A 5 10.94 -5.97 2.47
N GLY A 6 10.30 -6.95 1.83
CA GLY A 6 8.85 -7.05 1.65
C GLY A 6 8.31 -8.45 1.92
N TYR A 7 7.04 -8.66 1.61
CA TYR A 7 6.38 -9.95 1.63
C TYR A 7 6.59 -10.65 0.28
N VAL A 8 5.50 -10.93 -0.44
CA VAL A 8 5.46 -11.70 -1.68
C VAL A 8 4.70 -10.91 -2.75
N PRO A 9 5.05 -11.05 -4.04
CA PRO A 9 4.33 -10.41 -5.12
C PRO A 9 2.96 -11.07 -5.36
N ALA A 10 2.01 -10.28 -5.86
CA ALA A 10 0.70 -10.76 -6.31
C ALA A 10 0.10 -9.78 -7.34
N TRP A 11 -0.92 -10.21 -8.10
CA TRP A 11 -1.80 -9.33 -8.91
C TRP A 11 -1.10 -8.30 -9.84
N GLY A 12 0.10 -8.61 -10.33
CA GLY A 12 0.87 -7.69 -11.16
C GLY A 12 1.42 -6.46 -10.42
N ILE A 13 1.51 -6.52 -9.09
CA ILE A 13 2.14 -5.53 -8.22
C ILE A 13 3.33 -6.17 -7.47
N PRO A 14 4.35 -5.39 -7.07
CA PRO A 14 5.60 -5.94 -6.54
C PRO A 14 5.46 -6.65 -5.20
N ASP A 15 4.41 -6.36 -4.42
CA ASP A 15 4.19 -6.92 -3.09
C ASP A 15 2.69 -6.93 -2.73
N ILE A 16 2.26 -7.84 -1.85
CA ILE A 16 0.89 -7.88 -1.29
C ILE A 16 0.58 -6.74 -0.29
N SER A 17 1.60 -6.02 0.20
CA SER A 17 1.48 -4.85 1.06
C SER A 17 1.54 -3.52 0.28
N PRO A 18 0.54 -2.63 0.42
CA PRO A 18 0.57 -1.30 -0.21
C PRO A 18 1.71 -0.42 0.26
N TYR A 19 2.18 -0.63 1.50
CA TYR A 19 3.29 0.11 2.06
C TYR A 19 4.64 -0.32 1.45
N VAL A 20 4.81 -1.61 1.15
CA VAL A 20 6.00 -2.11 0.44
C VAL A 20 5.98 -1.62 -1.01
N THR A 21 4.84 -1.79 -1.70
CA THR A 21 4.64 -1.28 -3.06
C THR A 21 4.91 0.23 -3.16
N LYS A 22 4.50 1.02 -2.18
CA LYS A 22 4.82 2.46 -2.09
C LYS A 22 6.34 2.73 -2.08
N VAL A 23 7.12 2.02 -1.26
CA VAL A 23 8.58 2.19 -1.20
C VAL A 23 9.24 1.79 -2.52
N VAL A 24 8.83 0.65 -3.09
CA VAL A 24 9.31 0.18 -4.40
C VAL A 24 9.04 1.21 -5.49
N ASN A 25 7.82 1.76 -5.54
CA ASN A 25 7.44 2.78 -6.51
C ASN A 25 8.24 4.07 -6.31
N TYR A 26 8.41 4.54 -5.08
CA TYR A 26 9.22 5.72 -4.78
C TYR A 26 10.67 5.58 -5.28
N LEU A 27 11.29 4.42 -5.07
CA LEU A 27 12.65 4.15 -5.55
C LEU A 27 12.73 4.12 -7.08
N LYS A 28 11.73 3.51 -7.75
CA LYS A 28 11.60 3.55 -9.22
C LYS A 28 11.42 4.99 -9.74
N PHE A 29 10.56 5.78 -9.09
CA PHE A 29 10.29 7.16 -9.48
C PHE A 29 11.51 8.07 -9.36
N THR A 30 12.36 7.82 -8.36
CA THR A 30 13.58 8.59 -8.11
C THR A 30 14.82 8.06 -8.85
N GLY A 31 14.68 6.93 -9.55
CA GLY A 31 15.77 6.23 -10.24
C GLY A 31 16.88 5.76 -9.30
N VAL A 32 16.55 5.49 -8.02
CA VAL A 32 17.53 4.97 -7.05
C VAL A 32 17.59 3.45 -7.21
N GLU A 33 18.79 2.93 -7.48
CA GLU A 33 19.03 1.49 -7.64
C GLU A 33 18.78 0.72 -6.33
N PHE A 34 17.98 -0.34 -6.42
CA PHE A 34 17.62 -1.18 -5.28
C PHE A 34 17.44 -2.65 -5.66
N GLU A 35 17.55 -3.51 -4.66
CA GLU A 35 17.15 -4.91 -4.70
C GLU A 35 15.90 -5.10 -3.82
N HIS A 36 14.93 -5.90 -4.26
CA HIS A 36 13.75 -6.26 -3.47
C HIS A 36 13.86 -7.72 -3.01
N LYS A 37 13.75 -7.96 -1.70
CA LYS A 37 13.81 -9.29 -1.09
C LYS A 37 12.56 -9.59 -0.27
N THR A 38 12.10 -10.83 -0.36
CA THR A 38 11.12 -11.37 0.58
C THR A 38 11.79 -11.60 1.94
N GLN A 39 11.16 -11.11 3.00
CA GLN A 39 11.53 -11.38 4.38
C GLN A 39 11.01 -12.76 4.80
N ASP A 40 11.83 -13.52 5.54
CA ASP A 40 11.35 -14.72 6.23
C ASP A 40 10.42 -14.28 7.38
N LEU A 41 9.16 -14.72 7.32
CA LEU A 41 8.16 -14.35 8.31
C LEU A 41 8.41 -14.99 9.69
N ALA A 42 9.19 -16.08 9.75
CA ALA A 42 9.57 -16.71 11.01
C ALA A 42 10.50 -15.82 11.85
N THR A 43 11.26 -14.92 11.21
CA THR A 43 12.19 -13.99 11.88
C THR A 43 11.72 -12.54 11.78
N LEU A 44 10.48 -12.28 11.37
CA LEU A 44 9.97 -10.92 11.13
C LEU A 44 10.12 -9.99 12.34
N ASP A 45 9.80 -10.47 13.54
CA ASP A 45 9.86 -9.69 14.77
C ASP A 45 11.31 -9.41 15.23
N GLU A 46 12.26 -10.27 14.82
CA GLU A 46 13.69 -10.13 15.12
C GLU A 46 14.38 -9.20 14.12
N ASP A 47 14.05 -9.39 12.85
CA ASP A 47 14.69 -8.70 11.75
C ASP A 47 14.08 -7.32 11.51
N SER A 48 12.76 -7.18 11.52
CA SER A 48 12.15 -5.93 11.10
C SER A 48 12.09 -4.89 12.22
N PRO A 49 12.52 -3.63 11.97
CA PRO A 49 12.16 -2.53 12.85
C PRO A 49 10.65 -2.50 13.09
N HIS A 50 10.24 -2.58 14.35
CA HIS A 50 8.84 -2.60 14.79
C HIS A 50 8.02 -3.85 14.39
N GLY A 51 8.65 -4.93 13.90
CA GLY A 51 7.95 -6.17 13.52
C GLY A 51 6.98 -6.00 12.33
N LYS A 52 7.19 -4.98 11.49
CA LYS A 52 6.34 -4.67 10.32
C LYS A 52 7.17 -4.39 9.07
N LEU A 53 6.65 -4.71 7.89
CA LEU A 53 7.27 -4.38 6.60
C LEU A 53 6.54 -3.20 5.94
N PRO A 54 7.23 -2.37 5.13
CA PRO A 54 8.61 -2.52 4.67
C PRO A 54 9.67 -2.08 5.68
N TYR A 55 10.88 -2.60 5.49
CA TYR A 55 12.12 -1.95 5.91
C TYR A 55 13.15 -1.95 4.77
N ILE A 56 14.15 -1.08 4.88
CA ILE A 56 15.31 -1.07 3.98
C ILE A 56 16.61 -1.27 4.76
N VAL A 57 17.63 -1.77 4.06
CA VAL A 57 19.03 -1.69 4.45
C VAL A 57 19.76 -0.90 3.36
N ASP A 58 20.31 0.24 3.72
CA ASP A 58 21.14 1.06 2.83
C ASP A 58 22.54 0.44 2.67
N SER A 59 23.25 0.84 1.63
CA SER A 59 24.64 0.52 1.31
C SER A 59 25.65 0.77 2.44
N ASP A 60 25.37 1.65 3.39
CA ASP A 60 26.21 1.89 4.57
C ASP A 60 25.81 1.03 5.79
N GLY A 61 24.82 0.14 5.64
CA GLY A 61 24.30 -0.72 6.69
C GLY A 61 23.17 -0.09 7.51
N THR A 62 22.76 1.15 7.24
CA THR A 62 21.65 1.79 7.94
C THR A 62 20.34 1.04 7.68
N LYS A 63 19.63 0.66 8.76
CA LYS A 63 18.34 -0.02 8.70
C LYS A 63 17.21 0.94 9.06
N VAL A 64 16.20 1.06 8.21
CA VAL A 64 15.06 1.97 8.39
C VAL A 64 13.75 1.25 8.08
N GLY A 65 12.81 1.22 9.04
CA GLY A 65 11.46 0.69 8.84
C GLY A 65 10.43 1.79 8.62
N ASP A 66 9.18 1.39 8.39
CA ASP A 66 8.03 2.26 8.08
C ASP A 66 8.14 3.03 6.75
N SER A 67 7.13 2.92 5.90
CA SER A 67 7.20 3.48 4.53
C SER A 67 7.37 5.01 4.49
N ASN A 68 6.82 5.74 5.46
CA ASN A 68 6.96 7.20 5.53
C ASN A 68 8.36 7.59 6.00
N THR A 69 8.86 6.92 7.02
CA THR A 69 10.19 7.13 7.60
C THR A 69 11.29 6.74 6.61
N ILE A 70 11.10 5.67 5.85
CA ILE A 70 11.98 5.27 4.74
C ILE A 70 12.05 6.39 3.69
N ILE A 71 10.92 6.89 3.20
CA ILE A 71 10.92 7.96 2.20
C ILE A 71 11.60 9.22 2.75
N ALA A 72 11.32 9.60 3.99
CA ALA A 72 11.97 10.75 4.64
C ALA A 72 13.49 10.58 4.72
N TYR A 73 13.97 9.39 5.11
CA TYR A 73 15.39 9.05 5.12
C TYR A 73 16.02 9.17 3.73
N LEU A 74 15.35 8.64 2.71
CA LEU A 74 15.86 8.68 1.33
C LEU A 74 15.95 10.12 0.81
N LYS A 75 14.98 10.96 1.13
CA LYS A 75 15.00 12.39 0.78
C LYS A 75 16.17 13.12 1.43
N ASP A 76 16.41 12.88 2.71
CA ASP A 76 17.51 13.50 3.46
C ASP A 76 18.88 13.07 2.89
N LYS A 77 19.05 11.78 2.63
CA LYS A 77 20.35 11.23 2.22
C LYS A 77 20.65 11.34 0.72
N TYR A 78 19.65 11.17 -0.14
CA TYR A 78 19.81 11.15 -1.60
C TYR A 78 19.20 12.36 -2.32
N GLY A 79 18.65 13.31 -1.56
CA GLY A 79 17.97 14.50 -2.06
C GLY A 79 16.48 14.29 -2.34
N ASP A 80 15.69 15.34 -2.13
CA ASP A 80 14.25 15.33 -2.36
C ASP A 80 13.92 15.58 -3.84
N LYS A 81 14.21 14.58 -4.69
CA LYS A 81 14.06 14.71 -6.15
C LYS A 81 12.62 14.93 -6.62
N LEU A 82 11.63 14.50 -5.83
CA LEU A 82 10.22 14.55 -6.22
C LEU A 82 9.50 15.77 -5.66
N ASP A 83 9.86 16.26 -4.47
CA ASP A 83 9.06 17.30 -3.79
C ASP A 83 9.81 18.63 -3.58
N ALA A 84 11.00 18.79 -4.19
CA ALA A 84 11.81 20.01 -4.03
C ALA A 84 11.11 21.31 -4.45
N ASP A 85 10.13 21.24 -5.35
CA ASP A 85 9.36 22.39 -5.84
C ASP A 85 8.01 22.59 -5.13
N LEU A 86 7.64 21.72 -4.18
CA LEU A 86 6.40 21.87 -3.43
C LEU A 86 6.48 23.00 -2.41
N SER A 87 5.44 23.83 -2.39
CA SER A 87 5.20 24.81 -1.33
C SER A 87 4.84 24.12 -0.02
N LYS A 88 4.94 24.86 1.09
CA LYS A 88 4.51 24.37 2.41
C LYS A 88 3.03 23.96 2.44
N GLN A 89 2.19 24.60 1.63
CA GLN A 89 0.76 24.29 1.55
C GLN A 89 0.54 22.97 0.81
N GLU A 90 1.26 22.73 -0.29
CA GLU A 90 1.20 21.46 -1.03
C GLU A 90 1.77 20.31 -0.22
N LEU A 91 2.86 20.52 0.52
CA LEU A 91 3.39 19.52 1.45
C LEU A 91 2.39 19.15 2.55
N ALA A 92 1.66 20.14 3.10
CA ALA A 92 0.60 19.88 4.08
C ALA A 92 -0.58 19.11 3.48
N LEU A 93 -0.93 19.43 2.22
CA LEU A 93 -1.98 18.74 1.48
C LEU A 93 -1.60 17.29 1.17
N ALA A 94 -0.37 17.06 0.72
CA ALA A 94 0.21 15.73 0.51
C ALA A 94 0.13 14.88 1.78
N LEU A 95 0.52 15.44 2.92
CA LEU A 95 0.43 14.76 4.22
C LEU A 95 -1.02 14.40 4.58
N ALA A 96 -1.97 15.33 4.39
CA ALA A 96 -3.38 15.09 4.71
C ALA A 96 -3.96 13.92 3.90
N PHE A 97 -3.71 13.90 2.58
CA PHE A 97 -4.15 12.79 1.73
C PHE A 97 -3.39 11.49 2.03
N ASN A 98 -2.10 11.55 2.35
CA ASN A 98 -1.36 10.37 2.78
C ASN A 98 -2.01 9.73 4.02
N ARG A 99 -2.44 10.54 5.00
CA ARG A 99 -3.16 10.02 6.18
C ARG A 99 -4.54 9.47 5.85
N LEU A 100 -5.30 10.10 4.95
CA LEU A 100 -6.56 9.52 4.46
C LEU A 100 -6.33 8.14 3.85
N ILE A 101 -5.32 8.01 2.99
CA ILE A 101 -5.00 6.78 2.28
C ILE A 101 -4.54 5.68 3.25
N GLU A 102 -3.60 6.00 4.13
CA GLU A 102 -2.92 5.00 4.97
C GLU A 102 -3.66 4.66 6.26
N GLU A 103 -4.45 5.59 6.81
CA GLU A 103 -5.09 5.44 8.12
C GLU A 103 -6.61 5.27 8.05
N HIS A 104 -7.22 5.43 6.88
CA HIS A 104 -8.66 5.25 6.69
C HIS A 104 -8.97 4.32 5.51
N LEU A 105 -8.50 4.66 4.31
CA LEU A 105 -8.78 3.89 3.09
C LEU A 105 -8.13 2.50 3.10
N TYR A 106 -6.95 2.34 3.70
CA TYR A 106 -6.34 1.02 3.92
C TYR A 106 -7.29 0.07 4.66
N TRP A 107 -7.91 0.55 5.74
CA TRP A 107 -8.80 -0.26 6.56
C TRP A 107 -10.11 -0.57 5.84
N SER A 108 -10.69 0.42 5.15
CA SER A 108 -11.98 0.28 4.46
C SER A 108 -11.91 -0.47 3.12
N GLY A 109 -10.80 -0.33 2.38
CA GLY A 109 -10.65 -0.85 1.01
C GLY A 109 -9.71 -2.04 0.85
N ILE A 110 -8.81 -2.30 1.82
CA ILE A 110 -7.86 -3.41 1.77
C ILE A 110 -8.13 -4.41 2.88
N ILE A 111 -8.26 -3.96 4.14
CA ILE A 111 -8.50 -4.88 5.26
C ILE A 111 -9.89 -5.53 5.21
N GLN A 112 -10.93 -4.72 4.94
CA GLN A 112 -12.30 -5.20 4.81
C GLN A 112 -12.43 -6.38 3.82
N PRO A 113 -12.07 -6.25 2.52
CA PRO A 113 -12.26 -7.35 1.57
C PRO A 113 -11.28 -8.50 1.75
N ARG A 114 -10.01 -8.27 2.13
CA ARG A 114 -9.00 -9.34 2.15
C ARG A 114 -8.99 -10.16 3.44
N TRP A 115 -9.35 -9.54 4.56
CA TRP A 115 -9.16 -10.13 5.89
C TRP A 115 -10.48 -10.35 6.62
N ARG A 116 -11.43 -9.42 6.54
CA ARG A 116 -12.69 -9.55 7.30
C ARG A 116 -13.64 -10.54 6.67
N GLU A 117 -13.79 -10.52 5.36
CA GLU A 117 -14.69 -11.44 4.65
C GLU A 117 -14.07 -12.83 4.51
N ASP A 118 -14.82 -13.88 4.90
CA ASP A 118 -14.32 -15.27 4.81
C ASP A 118 -13.98 -15.67 3.38
N SER A 119 -14.85 -15.35 2.42
CA SER A 119 -14.59 -15.55 0.99
C SER A 119 -13.34 -14.82 0.52
N GLY A 120 -13.12 -13.61 1.04
CA GLY A 120 -11.96 -12.80 0.74
C GLY A 120 -10.67 -13.40 1.26
N TRP A 121 -10.72 -13.94 2.48
CA TRP A 121 -9.61 -14.65 3.10
C TRP A 121 -9.24 -15.93 2.37
N GLU A 122 -10.23 -16.77 2.01
CA GLU A 122 -9.98 -17.98 1.21
C GLU A 122 -9.37 -17.65 -0.16
N THR A 123 -9.79 -16.54 -0.76
CA THR A 123 -9.19 -16.03 -2.01
C THR A 123 -7.75 -15.58 -1.80
N TYR A 124 -7.41 -15.09 -0.60
CA TYR A 124 -6.10 -14.49 -0.32
C TYR A 124 -5.03 -15.51 0.04
N ILE A 125 -5.38 -16.59 0.74
CA ILE A 125 -4.45 -17.63 1.21
C ILE A 125 -3.50 -18.12 0.10
N PRO A 126 -3.95 -18.50 -1.12
CA PRO A 126 -3.07 -18.98 -2.18
C PRO A 126 -1.94 -18.01 -2.55
N TYR A 127 -2.17 -16.70 -2.42
CA TYR A 127 -1.16 -15.67 -2.67
C TYR A 127 -0.16 -15.56 -1.52
N ILE A 128 -0.61 -15.65 -0.27
CA ILE A 128 0.28 -15.62 0.90
C ILE A 128 1.24 -16.82 0.87
N VAL A 129 0.72 -18.01 0.57
CA VAL A 129 1.49 -19.26 0.56
C VAL A 129 2.19 -19.53 -0.76
N GLN A 130 2.06 -18.61 -1.74
CA GLN A 130 2.63 -18.72 -3.09
C GLN A 130 2.35 -20.08 -3.75
N GLY A 131 1.11 -20.57 -3.61
CA GLY A 131 0.65 -21.84 -4.18
C GLY A 131 1.11 -23.12 -3.45
N ALA A 132 1.81 -23.00 -2.31
CA ALA A 132 2.12 -24.15 -1.47
C ALA A 132 0.86 -24.85 -0.93
N GLU A 133 0.98 -26.15 -0.67
CA GLU A 133 -0.08 -26.92 -0.02
C GLU A 133 -0.34 -26.39 1.40
N VAL A 134 -1.60 -26.11 1.72
CA VAL A 134 -2.01 -25.60 3.03
C VAL A 134 -2.30 -26.79 3.96
N THR A 135 -1.32 -27.17 4.77
CA THR A 135 -1.52 -28.21 5.80
C THR A 135 -2.45 -27.70 6.93
N PRO A 136 -3.03 -28.58 7.75
CA PRO A 136 -3.83 -28.17 8.91
C PRO A 136 -3.08 -27.23 9.87
N GLU A 137 -1.80 -27.48 10.14
CA GLU A 137 -0.97 -26.64 11.01
C GLU A 137 -0.72 -25.27 10.39
N MET A 138 -0.45 -25.22 9.08
CA MET A 138 -0.31 -23.96 8.36
C MET A 138 -1.61 -23.15 8.37
N ARG A 139 -2.75 -23.83 8.17
CA ARG A 139 -4.08 -23.22 8.24
C ARG A 139 -4.34 -22.57 9.60
N GLU A 140 -4.03 -23.28 10.69
CA GLU A 140 -4.17 -22.74 12.05
C GLU A 140 -3.31 -21.48 12.26
N GLY A 141 -2.05 -21.50 11.80
CA GLY A 141 -1.16 -20.35 11.87
C GLY A 141 -1.66 -19.15 11.07
N LEU A 142 -2.15 -19.39 9.84
CA LEU A 142 -2.75 -18.38 8.97
C LEU A 142 -4.00 -17.76 9.59
N ASP A 143 -4.92 -18.57 10.11
CA ASP A 143 -6.14 -18.07 10.77
C ASP A 143 -5.83 -17.32 12.08
N GLY A 144 -4.79 -17.76 12.81
CA GLY A 144 -4.26 -17.02 13.96
C GLY A 144 -3.67 -15.65 13.57
N PHE A 145 -2.97 -15.56 12.43
CA PHE A 145 -2.50 -14.28 11.89
C PHE A 145 -3.68 -13.38 11.49
N ARG A 146 -4.66 -13.92 10.77
CA ARG A 146 -5.90 -13.22 10.42
C ARG A 146 -6.60 -12.64 11.66
N GLY A 147 -6.73 -13.43 12.73
CA GLY A 147 -7.32 -12.98 13.99
C GLY A 147 -6.62 -11.77 14.62
N ARG A 148 -5.28 -11.71 14.55
CA ARG A 148 -4.51 -10.54 14.99
C ARG A 148 -4.80 -9.29 14.16
N ILE A 149 -4.84 -9.43 12.83
CA ILE A 149 -5.19 -8.31 11.94
C ILE A 149 -6.62 -7.80 12.19
N LEU A 150 -7.57 -8.71 12.43
CA LEU A 150 -8.95 -8.31 12.76
C LEU A 150 -9.05 -7.62 14.13
N THR A 151 -8.21 -8.00 15.09
CA THR A 151 -8.10 -7.29 16.37
C THR A 151 -7.58 -5.86 16.18
N GLU A 152 -6.57 -5.67 15.30
CA GLU A 152 -6.10 -4.32 14.95
C GLU A 152 -7.17 -3.51 14.22
N PHE A 153 -7.94 -4.14 13.33
CA PHE A 153 -9.05 -3.51 12.60
C PHE A 153 -10.15 -3.00 13.54
N ASP A 154 -10.49 -3.78 14.58
CA ASP A 154 -11.41 -3.37 15.64
C ASP A 154 -10.81 -2.30 16.57
N GLY A 155 -9.50 -2.38 16.81
CA GLY A 155 -8.74 -1.41 17.59
C GLY A 155 -8.69 -0.04 16.95
N GLN A 156 -8.48 0.03 15.63
CA GLN A 156 -8.55 1.27 14.85
C GLN A 156 -9.98 1.84 14.81
N GLY A 157 -10.98 0.98 14.90
CA GLY A 157 -12.40 1.33 15.01
C GLY A 157 -13.20 1.07 13.75
N MET A 158 -12.58 0.94 12.58
CA MET A 158 -13.26 0.58 11.32
C MET A 158 -13.93 -0.79 11.41
N GLY A 159 -13.28 -1.79 12.04
CA GLY A 159 -13.84 -3.13 12.22
C GLY A 159 -15.13 -3.18 13.05
N ARG A 160 -15.36 -2.18 13.92
CA ARG A 160 -16.57 -2.06 14.74
C ARG A 160 -17.83 -1.70 13.96
N ARG A 161 -17.69 -1.33 12.69
CA ARG A 161 -18.78 -0.88 11.81
C ARG A 161 -19.27 -2.03 10.94
N SER A 162 -20.52 -1.98 10.50
CA SER A 162 -21.06 -2.96 9.54
C SER A 162 -20.37 -2.82 8.17
N ALA A 163 -20.40 -3.87 7.35
CA ALA A 163 -19.80 -3.84 6.01
C ALA A 163 -20.43 -2.74 5.13
N GLU A 164 -21.73 -2.47 5.29
CA GLU A 164 -22.46 -1.42 4.58
C GLU A 164 -21.93 -0.03 4.97
N VAL A 165 -21.63 0.22 6.24
CA VAL A 165 -21.04 1.50 6.66
C VAL A 165 -19.60 1.62 6.16
N VAL A 166 -18.82 0.54 6.24
CA VAL A 166 -17.42 0.53 5.77
C VAL A 166 -17.34 0.84 4.28
N VAL A 167 -18.24 0.27 3.45
CA VAL A 167 -18.23 0.55 2.01
C VAL A 167 -18.62 2.00 1.70
N GLU A 168 -19.52 2.62 2.46
CA GLU A 168 -19.83 4.05 2.26
C GLU A 168 -18.62 4.95 2.57
N PHE A 169 -17.84 4.61 3.59
CA PHE A 169 -16.58 5.32 3.90
C PHE A 169 -15.54 5.12 2.81
N PHE A 170 -15.37 3.88 2.34
CA PHE A 170 -14.53 3.57 1.21
C PHE A 170 -14.92 4.38 -0.04
N ARG A 171 -16.21 4.45 -0.37
CA ARG A 171 -16.71 5.22 -1.53
C ARG A 171 -16.41 6.70 -1.38
N ALA A 172 -16.66 7.28 -0.20
CA ALA A 172 -16.37 8.67 0.08
C ALA A 172 -14.87 9.01 -0.04
N ASP A 173 -13.99 8.13 0.43
CA ASP A 173 -12.54 8.29 0.28
C ASP A 173 -12.10 8.24 -1.19
N ILE A 174 -12.62 7.29 -1.97
CA ILE A 174 -12.34 7.18 -3.41
C ILE A 174 -12.88 8.40 -4.16
N ASP A 175 -14.07 8.89 -3.81
CA ASP A 175 -14.65 10.11 -4.37
C ASP A 175 -13.77 11.31 -4.05
N ALA A 176 -13.27 11.45 -2.82
CA ALA A 176 -12.36 12.51 -2.44
C ALA A 176 -11.04 12.49 -3.23
N LEU A 177 -10.46 11.31 -3.47
CA LEU A 177 -9.27 11.16 -4.32
C LEU A 177 -9.58 11.54 -5.77
N SER A 178 -10.70 11.07 -6.32
CA SER A 178 -11.15 11.36 -7.68
C SER A 178 -11.41 12.86 -7.88
N ASP A 179 -12.18 13.48 -6.99
CA ASP A 179 -12.55 14.89 -7.07
C ASP A 179 -11.34 15.79 -6.86
N PHE A 180 -10.42 15.41 -5.96
CA PHE A 180 -9.19 16.14 -5.77
C PHE A 180 -8.26 16.00 -6.97
N LEU A 181 -8.09 14.82 -7.56
CA LEU A 181 -7.31 14.62 -8.78
C LEU A 181 -7.89 15.44 -9.95
N ALA A 182 -9.22 15.48 -10.08
CA ALA A 182 -9.92 16.16 -11.16
C ALA A 182 -9.32 15.81 -12.54
N ASP A 183 -8.76 16.79 -13.23
CA ASP A 183 -8.13 16.72 -14.56
C ASP A 183 -6.59 16.76 -14.52
N LYS A 184 -5.97 16.69 -13.33
CA LYS A 184 -4.51 16.71 -13.18
C LYS A 184 -3.87 15.42 -13.68
N ASP A 185 -2.67 15.54 -14.25
CA ASP A 185 -1.89 14.38 -14.71
C ASP A 185 -1.36 13.54 -13.54
N PHE A 186 -0.99 14.21 -12.45
CA PHE A 186 -0.51 13.62 -11.20
C PHE A 186 -1.23 14.24 -10.00
N PHE A 187 -1.11 13.64 -8.82
CA PHE A 187 -2.03 13.92 -7.73
C PHE A 187 -2.06 15.39 -7.29
N LEU A 188 -0.91 16.08 -7.29
CA LEU A 188 -0.82 17.50 -6.94
C LEU A 188 -0.76 18.46 -8.14
N GLY A 189 -0.64 17.96 -9.37
CA GLY A 189 -0.54 18.85 -10.54
C GLY A 189 -0.06 18.15 -11.80
N ASP A 190 0.85 18.81 -12.51
CA ASP A 190 1.45 18.37 -13.77
C ASP A 190 2.72 17.53 -13.58
N LYS A 191 3.23 17.43 -12.34
CA LYS A 191 4.43 16.64 -12.01
C LYS A 191 4.14 15.56 -10.98
N LEU A 192 4.89 14.47 -11.11
CA LEU A 192 4.89 13.37 -10.15
C LEU A 192 5.63 13.79 -8.87
N HIS A 193 4.99 13.57 -7.73
CA HIS A 193 5.50 13.85 -6.40
C HIS A 193 5.51 12.57 -5.54
N SER A 194 6.13 12.61 -4.36
CA SER A 194 6.25 11.43 -3.50
C SER A 194 4.89 10.88 -3.03
N ILE A 195 3.87 11.74 -2.94
CA ILE A 195 2.49 11.34 -2.62
C ILE A 195 1.91 10.39 -3.67
N ASP A 196 2.30 10.52 -4.94
CA ASP A 196 1.84 9.63 -6.01
C ASP A 196 2.25 8.18 -5.76
N ALA A 197 3.38 7.94 -5.09
CA ALA A 197 3.77 6.57 -4.71
C ALA A 197 2.77 5.93 -3.74
N SER A 198 2.12 6.73 -2.89
CA SER A 198 1.13 6.27 -1.91
C SER A 198 -0.27 6.11 -2.51
N VAL A 199 -0.68 7.09 -3.32
CA VAL A 199 -1.98 7.10 -4.03
C VAL A 199 -2.01 5.93 -5.01
N TYR A 200 -1.00 5.83 -5.87
CA TYR A 200 -0.90 4.78 -6.87
C TYR A 200 -0.83 3.39 -6.24
N SER A 201 0.01 3.17 -5.21
CA SER A 201 0.11 1.85 -4.58
C SER A 201 -1.25 1.41 -4.02
N THR A 202 -1.90 2.27 -3.24
CA THR A 202 -3.17 1.94 -2.60
C THR A 202 -4.28 1.71 -3.61
N LEU A 203 -4.39 2.55 -4.65
CA LEU A 203 -5.38 2.37 -5.70
C LEU A 203 -5.17 1.06 -6.46
N ARG A 204 -3.93 0.70 -6.84
CA ARG A 204 -3.63 -0.60 -7.48
C ARG A 204 -4.00 -1.76 -6.56
N HIS A 205 -3.68 -1.67 -5.28
CA HIS A 205 -4.07 -2.67 -4.28
C HIS A 205 -5.59 -2.82 -4.11
N ILE A 206 -6.37 -1.78 -4.33
CA ILE A 206 -7.83 -1.84 -4.27
C ILE A 206 -8.42 -2.35 -5.59
N ALA A 207 -7.89 -1.88 -6.73
CA ALA A 207 -8.42 -2.16 -8.05
C ALA A 207 -8.06 -3.55 -8.56
N ASP A 208 -6.85 -4.04 -8.27
CA ASP A 208 -6.33 -5.28 -8.85
C ASP A 208 -6.55 -6.50 -7.96
N GLN A 209 -7.01 -6.29 -6.71
CA GLN A 209 -7.28 -7.41 -5.81
C GLN A 209 -8.45 -8.27 -6.32
N PRO A 210 -8.35 -9.61 -6.24
CA PRO A 210 -9.36 -10.52 -6.80
C PRO A 210 -10.64 -10.61 -5.96
N GLN A 211 -10.60 -10.15 -4.71
CA GLN A 211 -11.73 -10.26 -3.78
C GLN A 211 -12.96 -9.53 -4.31
N GLN A 212 -14.10 -10.24 -4.33
CA GLN A 212 -15.41 -9.68 -4.63
C GLN A 212 -16.10 -9.27 -3.32
N TRP A 213 -16.49 -8.00 -3.21
CA TRP A 213 -17.08 -7.39 -2.02
C TRP A 213 -17.94 -6.17 -2.41
N LEU A 214 -18.57 -5.49 -1.45
CA LEU A 214 -19.47 -4.35 -1.71
C LEU A 214 -18.81 -3.17 -2.45
N GLY A 215 -17.49 -3.02 -2.36
CA GLY A 215 -16.71 -1.97 -3.01
C GLY A 215 -16.09 -2.37 -4.36
N SER A 216 -16.26 -3.62 -4.80
CA SER A 216 -15.68 -4.11 -6.06
C SER A 216 -16.12 -3.26 -7.26
N GLY A 217 -15.16 -2.85 -8.09
CA GLY A 217 -15.41 -2.05 -9.29
C GLY A 217 -15.55 -0.53 -9.03
N TYR A 218 -15.56 -0.07 -7.77
CA TYR A 218 -15.82 1.35 -7.51
C TYR A 218 -14.67 2.25 -7.97
N VAL A 219 -13.41 1.87 -7.74
CA VAL A 219 -12.25 2.62 -8.27
C VAL A 219 -12.29 2.66 -9.80
N GLN A 220 -12.61 1.54 -10.44
CA GLN A 220 -12.70 1.43 -11.90
C GLN A 220 -13.85 2.26 -12.48
N SER A 221 -14.85 2.63 -11.68
CA SER A 221 -15.91 3.56 -12.10
C SER A 221 -15.43 5.01 -12.24
N LYS A 222 -14.25 5.35 -11.67
CA LYS A 222 -13.65 6.69 -11.72
C LYS A 222 -12.64 6.74 -12.87
N ALA A 223 -13.08 7.19 -14.04
CA ALA A 223 -12.25 7.22 -15.25
C ALA A 223 -10.92 7.97 -15.05
N ASN A 224 -10.93 9.09 -14.33
CA ASN A 224 -9.72 9.86 -14.04
C ASN A 224 -8.71 9.12 -13.15
N LEU A 225 -9.16 8.34 -12.16
CA LEU A 225 -8.27 7.50 -11.35
C LEU A 225 -7.69 6.34 -12.17
N VAL A 226 -8.47 5.76 -13.08
CA VAL A 226 -7.99 4.74 -14.02
C VAL A 226 -6.92 5.33 -14.94
N ASP A 227 -7.20 6.47 -15.57
CA ASP A 227 -6.26 7.17 -16.45
C ASP A 227 -4.97 7.57 -15.71
N TYR A 228 -5.08 8.02 -14.46
CA TYR A 228 -3.95 8.33 -13.58
C TYR A 228 -3.06 7.11 -13.32
N MET A 229 -3.66 5.97 -12.97
CA MET A 229 -2.90 4.72 -12.76
C MET A 229 -2.24 4.26 -14.07
N ASP A 230 -2.94 4.32 -15.19
CA ASP A 230 -2.42 3.91 -16.49
C ASP A 230 -1.24 4.79 -16.95
N ARG A 231 -1.31 6.09 -16.68
CA ARG A 231 -0.22 7.04 -16.96
C ARG A 231 1.04 6.67 -16.21
N ILE A 232 0.94 6.46 -14.89
CA ILE A 232 2.08 6.11 -14.04
C ILE A 232 2.67 4.76 -14.45
N ARG A 233 1.82 3.74 -14.65
CA ARG A 233 2.24 2.41 -15.15
C ARG A 233 3.04 2.53 -16.44
N LYS A 234 2.53 3.26 -17.43
CA LYS A 234 3.19 3.43 -18.72
C LYS A 234 4.51 4.19 -18.60
N GLN A 235 4.58 5.21 -17.77
CA GLN A 235 5.77 6.05 -17.63
C GLN A 235 6.93 5.33 -16.94
N TYR A 236 6.64 4.45 -15.97
CA TYR A 236 7.64 3.79 -15.14
C TYR A 236 7.78 2.27 -15.40
N ASP A 237 7.01 1.71 -16.34
CA ASP A 237 6.98 0.27 -16.65
C ASP A 237 6.70 -0.59 -15.41
N ILE A 238 5.60 -0.28 -14.71
CA ILE A 238 5.22 -0.89 -13.41
C ILE A 238 3.81 -1.44 -13.30
#